data_AF-A0A6B2SEL2-F1
#
_entry.id   AF-A0A6B2SEL2-F1
#
_cell.length_a   1.000
_cell.length_b   1.000
_cell.length_c   1.000
_cell.angle_alpha   90.00
_cell.angle_beta   90.00
_cell.angle_gamma   90.00
#
_symmetry.space_group_name_H-M   'P 1'
#
loop_
_entity.id
_entity.type
_entity.pdbx_description
1 polymer ?
#
loop_
_entity_poly.entity_id
_entity_poly.type
_entity_poly.pdbx_seq_one_letter_code
_entity_poly.pdbx_strand_id
1 'polypeptide(L)'
;MTPVNAMSLDEVRTVADAVLYEGYLLYPYRASSGKNRSRWQFGVLGPPSAAPACFGEEPDMAMQCLLAPSGSPAAVTVHLRFLQVQLREVQRLGADGGHTPVAELTVSGATLLSWEEAVEQEIVLPELSLTEPADVRRTVPGGEDVEQLTGADGAPAGRIVRRRLPLDVRIRLAATDDDGLLRLSLTVANEHPGTPGSKDEAIRSSLIGAHLILRAHGGEFVSLLEPPEHAAAAAARCRQRRCWPVLAGAKGSADTVLGAPIILYDHPEVAEQSPGALFDSTEI
;
A
#
# COMPACT_ATOMS: atom_id res chain seq x y z
N MET A 1 -17.55 -33.50 11.68
CA MET A 1 -17.14 -32.48 10.69
C MET A 1 -16.40 -31.40 11.43
N THR A 2 -15.08 -31.42 11.34
CA THR A 2 -14.21 -30.33 11.82
C THR A 2 -14.52 -29.11 10.95
N PRO A 3 -14.75 -27.91 11.51
CA PRO A 3 -14.92 -26.73 10.67
C PRO A 3 -13.65 -26.56 9.85
N VAL A 4 -13.80 -26.47 8.52
CA VAL A 4 -12.75 -25.99 7.63
C VAL A 4 -12.36 -24.62 8.16
N ASN A 5 -11.12 -24.47 8.62
CA ASN A 5 -10.60 -23.19 9.10
C ASN A 5 -10.83 -22.16 7.99
N ALA A 6 -11.74 -21.22 8.22
CA ALA A 6 -11.82 -20.02 7.41
C ALA A 6 -10.46 -19.35 7.50
N MET A 7 -9.81 -19.10 6.37
CA MET A 7 -8.63 -18.23 6.41
C MET A 7 -9.08 -16.90 6.99
N SER A 8 -8.31 -16.41 7.96
CA SER A 8 -8.54 -15.10 8.56
C SER A 8 -8.09 -14.00 7.59
N LEU A 9 -8.61 -12.78 7.76
CA LEU A 9 -8.15 -11.60 7.01
C LEU A 9 -6.62 -11.44 7.08
N ASP A 10 -5.97 -11.95 8.12
CA ASP A 10 -4.53 -11.88 8.34
C ASP A 10 -3.73 -12.73 7.33
N GLU A 11 -4.29 -13.82 6.83
CA GLU A 11 -3.63 -14.61 5.76
C GLU A 11 -3.73 -13.89 4.41
N VAL A 12 -4.86 -13.24 4.13
CA VAL A 12 -5.00 -12.37 2.95
C VAL A 12 -4.03 -11.19 3.04
N ARG A 13 -3.86 -10.61 4.23
CA ARG A 13 -2.84 -9.58 4.48
C ARG A 13 -1.44 -10.10 4.21
N THR A 14 -1.12 -11.33 4.59
CA THR A 14 0.21 -11.92 4.32
C THR A 14 0.52 -11.97 2.82
N VAL A 15 -0.46 -12.35 1.99
CA VAL A 15 -0.30 -12.31 0.52
C VAL A 15 -0.20 -10.88 0.02
N ALA A 16 -1.00 -9.98 0.58
CA ALA A 16 -0.97 -8.57 0.24
C ALA A 16 0.34 -7.88 0.68
N ASP A 17 1.02 -8.38 1.71
CA ASP A 17 2.35 -7.91 2.15
C ASP A 17 3.41 -8.31 1.12
N ALA A 18 3.32 -9.52 0.56
CA ALA A 18 4.19 -9.89 -0.56
C ALA A 18 4.04 -8.89 -1.71
N VAL A 19 2.82 -8.50 -2.08
CA VAL A 19 2.55 -7.45 -3.07
C VAL A 19 3.07 -6.08 -2.64
N LEU A 20 2.97 -5.73 -1.35
CA LEU A 20 3.43 -4.46 -0.79
C LEU A 20 4.96 -4.31 -0.85
N TYR A 21 5.68 -5.42 -0.65
CA TYR A 21 7.13 -5.45 -0.56
C TYR A 21 7.83 -5.94 -1.83
N GLU A 22 7.13 -6.58 -2.77
CA GLU A 22 7.63 -6.98 -4.09
C GLU A 22 7.94 -5.71 -4.92
N GLY A 23 9.16 -5.19 -4.74
CA GLY A 23 9.66 -3.94 -5.33
C GLY A 23 10.05 -2.85 -4.32
N TYR A 24 9.70 -3.03 -3.05
CA TYR A 24 10.00 -2.11 -1.95
C TYR A 24 11.07 -2.69 -0.99
N LEU A 25 12.14 -3.29 -1.53
CA LEU A 25 13.26 -3.80 -0.73
C LEU A 25 13.91 -2.68 0.11
N LEU A 26 13.41 -2.53 1.33
CA LEU A 26 13.94 -1.68 2.40
C LEU A 26 15.16 -2.36 3.03
N TYR A 27 16.29 -2.26 2.35
CA TYR A 27 17.60 -2.41 2.98
C TYR A 27 18.40 -1.13 2.74
N PRO A 28 19.29 -0.69 3.64
CA PRO A 28 20.00 0.58 3.51
C PRO A 28 20.86 0.64 2.24
N TYR A 29 20.24 1.05 1.14
CA TYR A 29 20.95 1.38 -0.08
C TYR A 29 21.31 2.86 -0.01
N ARG A 30 22.61 3.13 -0.15
CA ARG A 30 23.15 4.49 -0.28
C ARG A 30 22.35 5.24 -1.35
N ALA A 31 21.93 6.47 -1.05
CA ALA A 31 21.19 7.35 -1.96
C ALA A 31 21.85 7.50 -3.36
N SER A 32 23.17 7.30 -3.45
CA SER A 32 23.97 7.34 -4.68
C SER A 32 24.00 6.04 -5.50
N SER A 33 23.37 4.95 -5.03
CA SER A 33 23.39 3.68 -5.76
C SER A 33 22.62 3.80 -7.07
N GLY A 34 23.29 3.61 -8.21
CA GLY A 34 22.69 3.70 -9.54
C GLY A 34 21.54 2.72 -9.80
N LYS A 35 21.43 1.65 -8.98
CA LYS A 35 20.31 0.69 -8.96
C LYS A 35 19.01 1.29 -8.39
N ASN A 36 19.10 2.40 -7.67
CA ASN A 36 17.99 3.12 -7.05
C ASN A 36 17.25 4.07 -8.03
N ARG A 37 17.73 4.17 -9.28
CA ARG A 37 17.20 5.11 -10.28
C ARG A 37 15.87 4.65 -10.89
N SER A 38 15.62 3.34 -10.93
CA SER A 38 14.37 2.75 -11.39
C SER A 38 13.85 1.82 -10.32
N ARG A 39 13.01 2.36 -9.43
CA ARG A 39 12.21 1.57 -8.51
C ARG A 39 11.04 1.03 -9.33
N TRP A 40 11.07 -0.23 -9.76
CA TRP A 40 9.88 -0.86 -10.33
C TRP A 40 8.90 -1.10 -9.19
N GLN A 41 8.13 -0.06 -8.87
CA GLN A 41 7.12 -0.08 -7.83
C GLN A 41 5.76 -0.14 -8.50
N PHE A 42 5.13 -1.31 -8.43
CA PHE A 42 3.74 -1.46 -8.81
C PHE A 42 2.86 -0.73 -7.78
N GLY A 43 1.72 -0.19 -8.21
CA GLY A 43 0.74 0.42 -7.31
C GLY A 43 1.13 1.77 -6.72
N VAL A 44 2.07 2.51 -7.32
CA VAL A 44 2.38 3.88 -6.90
C VAL A 44 1.27 4.82 -7.36
N LEU A 45 0.59 5.51 -6.43
CA LEU A 45 -0.34 6.59 -6.76
C LEU A 45 0.34 7.93 -6.52
N GLY A 46 0.81 8.55 -7.60
CA GLY A 46 1.57 9.79 -7.56
C GLY A 46 0.71 11.02 -7.21
N PRO A 47 1.34 12.14 -6.88
CA PRO A 47 0.61 13.38 -6.63
C PRO A 47 0.07 13.96 -7.94
N PRO A 48 -1.18 14.44 -7.99
CA PRO A 48 -1.87 14.80 -9.23
C PRO A 48 -1.25 16.00 -9.97
N SER A 49 -0.49 16.84 -9.26
CA SER A 49 0.16 18.04 -9.80
C SER A 49 1.70 17.91 -9.82
N ALA A 50 2.26 16.71 -9.89
CA ALA A 50 3.70 16.54 -10.07
C ALA A 50 4.18 17.26 -11.35
N ALA A 51 5.26 18.05 -11.25
CA ALA A 51 5.88 18.60 -12.46
C ALA A 51 6.33 17.46 -13.40
N PRO A 52 6.25 17.60 -14.74
CA PRO A 52 6.61 16.54 -15.67
C PRO A 52 8.02 15.97 -15.47
N ALA A 53 8.96 16.81 -15.05
CA ALA A 53 10.35 16.43 -14.77
C ALA A 53 10.52 15.56 -13.50
N CYS A 54 9.48 15.43 -12.67
CA CYS A 54 9.50 14.60 -11.46
C CYS A 54 9.27 13.12 -11.79
N PHE A 55 8.78 12.79 -12.99
CA PHE A 55 8.39 11.43 -13.37
C PHE A 55 7.41 10.82 -12.34
N GLY A 56 6.43 11.61 -11.91
CA GLY A 56 5.37 11.14 -11.02
C GLY A 56 4.46 10.14 -11.73
N GLU A 57 4.07 9.09 -11.01
CA GLU A 57 3.12 8.09 -11.47
C GLU A 57 1.69 8.64 -11.51
N GLU A 58 0.81 7.98 -12.27
CA GLU A 58 -0.61 8.37 -12.34
C GLU A 58 -1.23 8.42 -10.92
N PRO A 59 -2.12 9.39 -10.64
CA PRO A 59 -2.55 9.67 -9.28
C PRO A 59 -3.61 8.69 -8.76
N ASP A 60 -4.11 7.80 -9.60
CA ASP A 60 -5.24 6.96 -9.24
C ASP A 60 -5.20 5.56 -9.86
N MET A 61 -5.95 4.66 -9.24
CA MET A 61 -6.22 3.31 -9.71
C MET A 61 -7.71 3.01 -9.64
N ALA A 62 -8.16 2.06 -10.45
CA ALA A 62 -9.54 1.60 -10.45
C ALA A 62 -9.63 0.11 -10.71
N MET A 63 -10.62 -0.52 -10.09
CA MET A 63 -10.99 -1.91 -10.36
C MET A 63 -12.49 -2.07 -10.42
N GLN A 64 -12.94 -3.06 -11.20
CA GLN A 64 -14.30 -3.56 -11.15
C GLN A 64 -14.31 -5.03 -10.79
N CYS A 65 -15.20 -5.42 -9.88
CA CYS A 65 -15.44 -6.81 -9.50
C CYS A 65 -16.94 -7.08 -9.44
N LEU A 66 -17.32 -8.35 -9.42
CA LEU A 66 -18.70 -8.80 -9.38
C LEU A 66 -19.02 -9.43 -8.03
N LEU A 67 -20.22 -9.16 -7.53
CA LEU A 67 -20.76 -9.76 -6.33
C LEU A 67 -22.13 -10.40 -6.66
N ALA A 68 -22.28 -11.67 -6.33
CA ALA A 68 -23.56 -12.36 -6.30
C ALA A 68 -24.21 -12.11 -4.92
N PRO A 69 -25.29 -11.31 -4.82
CA PRO A 69 -25.95 -11.06 -3.55
C PRO A 69 -26.70 -12.31 -3.09
N SER A 70 -26.53 -12.69 -1.82
CA SER A 70 -27.25 -13.81 -1.17
C SER A 70 -28.36 -13.33 -0.22
N GLY A 71 -28.44 -12.02 0.03
CA GLY A 71 -29.49 -11.36 0.79
C GLY A 71 -29.50 -9.84 0.55
N SER A 72 -30.36 -9.10 1.26
CA SER A 72 -30.46 -7.64 1.16
C SER A 72 -30.46 -6.98 2.55
N PRO A 73 -29.73 -5.85 2.75
CA PRO A 73 -28.80 -5.23 1.80
C PRO A 73 -27.41 -5.89 1.84
N ALA A 74 -26.83 -6.15 0.66
CA ALA A 74 -25.42 -6.53 0.57
C ALA A 74 -24.52 -5.32 0.86
N ALA A 75 -23.38 -5.57 1.50
CA ALA A 75 -22.43 -4.55 1.88
C ALA A 75 -20.99 -5.05 1.69
N VAL A 76 -20.04 -4.12 1.73
CA VAL A 76 -18.61 -4.45 1.71
C VAL A 76 -17.83 -3.66 2.75
N THR A 77 -16.81 -4.28 3.34
CA THR A 77 -15.73 -3.57 4.03
C THR A 77 -14.58 -3.39 3.05
N VAL A 78 -14.05 -2.18 2.96
CA VAL A 78 -12.92 -1.84 2.09
C VAL A 78 -11.69 -1.51 2.94
N HIS A 79 -10.61 -2.24 2.70
CA HIS A 79 -9.29 -1.97 3.24
C HIS A 79 -8.42 -1.45 2.10
N LEU A 80 -7.88 -0.24 2.25
CA LEU A 80 -6.83 0.29 1.40
C LEU A 80 -5.51 0.22 2.15
N ARG A 81 -4.53 -0.49 1.59
CA ARG A 81 -3.20 -0.63 2.16
C ARG A 81 -2.16 -0.07 1.22
N PHE A 82 -1.14 0.57 1.78
CA PHE A 82 -0.01 1.16 1.05
C PHE A 82 1.11 1.52 2.02
N LEU A 83 2.26 1.91 1.48
CA LEU A 83 3.40 2.43 2.21
C LEU A 83 3.47 3.95 2.09
N GLN A 84 3.65 4.62 3.23
CA GLN A 84 3.97 6.05 3.33
C GLN A 84 5.47 6.21 3.52
N VAL A 85 6.13 6.97 2.65
CA VAL A 85 7.57 7.18 2.73
C VAL A 85 7.93 8.02 3.96
N GLN A 86 8.96 7.57 4.67
CA GLN A 86 9.55 8.22 5.84
C GLN A 86 11.02 8.53 5.57
N LEU A 87 11.37 9.80 5.51
CA LEU A 87 12.77 10.20 5.38
C LEU A 87 13.47 10.08 6.73
N ARG A 88 14.45 9.18 6.85
CA ARG A 88 15.34 9.07 8.01
C ARG A 88 16.63 9.82 7.72
N GLU A 89 16.79 10.96 8.39
CA GLU A 89 17.95 11.83 8.25
C GLU A 89 18.81 11.80 9.51
N VAL A 90 20.04 11.33 9.38
CA VAL A 90 21.07 11.42 10.41
C VAL A 90 21.68 12.81 10.38
N GLN A 91 21.72 13.48 11.52
CA GLN A 91 22.30 14.81 11.66
C GLN A 91 23.43 14.79 12.69
N ARG A 92 24.61 15.27 12.30
CA ARG A 92 25.77 15.43 13.20
C ARG A 92 25.62 16.71 14.01
N LEU A 93 25.95 16.66 15.30
CA LEU A 93 26.12 17.86 16.12
C LEU A 93 27.48 18.53 15.81
N GLY A 94 27.44 19.79 15.39
CA GLY A 94 28.62 20.63 15.17
C GLY A 94 29.14 21.24 16.47
N ALA A 95 30.39 21.72 16.45
CA ALA A 95 31.00 22.42 17.58
C ALA A 95 30.30 23.75 17.94
N ASP A 96 29.52 24.29 17.01
CA ASP A 96 28.66 25.46 17.17
C ASP A 96 27.29 25.13 17.78
N GLY A 97 27.02 23.84 18.08
CA GLY A 97 25.72 23.35 18.53
C GLY A 97 24.70 23.15 17.40
N GLY A 98 25.08 23.40 16.15
CA GLY A 98 24.24 23.20 14.97
C GLY A 98 24.08 21.72 14.62
N HIS A 99 22.98 21.38 13.95
CA HIS A 99 22.76 20.03 13.43
C HIS A 99 22.82 20.02 11.91
N THR A 100 23.76 19.26 11.36
CA THR A 100 23.97 19.18 9.90
C THR A 100 23.64 17.79 9.39
N PRO A 101 22.73 17.64 8.40
CA PRO A 101 22.46 16.36 7.75
C PRO A 101 23.74 15.72 7.19
N VAL A 102 23.90 14.42 7.42
CA VAL A 102 25.03 13.64 6.91
C VAL A 102 24.52 12.31 6.35
N ALA A 103 25.19 11.79 5.32
CA ALA A 103 24.85 10.47 4.77
C ALA A 103 25.11 9.34 5.78
N GLU A 104 26.12 9.52 6.63
CA GLU A 104 26.59 8.53 7.60
C GLU A 104 27.16 9.21 8.85
N LEU A 105 26.89 8.65 10.02
CA LEU A 105 27.51 9.04 11.29
C LEU A 105 27.83 7.81 12.13
N THR A 106 29.09 7.66 12.53
CA THR A 106 29.50 6.65 13.50
C THR A 106 29.35 7.19 14.92
N VAL A 107 28.56 6.51 15.75
CA VAL A 107 28.34 6.83 17.16
C VAL A 107 28.52 5.56 17.97
N SER A 108 29.37 5.60 19.00
CA SER A 108 29.59 4.46 19.91
C SER A 108 29.93 3.14 19.21
N GLY A 109 30.67 3.21 18.09
CA GLY A 109 31.07 2.05 17.28
C GLY A 109 30.02 1.56 16.28
N ALA A 110 28.79 2.11 16.29
CA ALA A 110 27.74 1.81 15.32
C ALA A 110 27.68 2.86 14.21
N THR A 111 27.54 2.41 12.97
CA THR A 111 27.38 3.29 11.80
C THR A 111 25.90 3.52 11.49
N LEU A 112 25.46 4.77 11.52
CA LEU A 112 24.09 5.19 11.27
C LEU A 112 23.98 5.85 9.89
N LEU A 113 23.05 5.40 9.04
CA LEU A 113 22.90 5.87 7.66
C LEU A 113 21.62 6.69 7.44
N SER A 114 21.70 7.77 6.67
CA SER A 114 20.51 8.45 6.15
C SER A 114 19.92 7.69 4.97
N TRP A 115 18.61 7.42 5.00
CA TRP A 115 17.91 6.67 3.97
C TRP A 115 16.39 6.91 4.04
N GLU A 116 15.66 6.37 3.07
CA GLU A 116 14.20 6.36 3.09
C GLU A 116 13.70 5.04 3.69
N GLU A 117 12.91 5.17 4.75
CA GLU A 117 12.10 4.13 5.35
C GLU A 117 10.68 4.18 4.72
N ALA A 118 9.85 3.16 4.96
CA ALA A 118 8.40 3.32 4.85
C ALA A 118 7.68 2.83 6.09
N VAL A 119 6.50 3.40 6.27
CA VAL A 119 5.53 2.99 7.27
C VAL A 119 4.31 2.44 6.54
N GLU A 120 3.87 1.24 6.92
CA GLU A 120 2.60 0.68 6.46
C GLU A 120 1.43 1.53 6.93
N GLN A 121 0.48 1.75 6.02
CA GLN A 121 -0.77 2.44 6.28
C GLN A 121 -1.92 1.55 5.85
N GLU A 122 -2.94 1.46 6.69
CA GLU A 122 -4.19 0.78 6.38
C GLU A 122 -5.36 1.74 6.70
N ILE A 123 -6.12 2.08 5.65
CA ILE A 123 -7.38 2.79 5.78
C ILE A 123 -8.49 1.76 5.68
N VAL A 124 -9.23 1.58 6.77
CA VAL A 124 -10.43 0.74 6.80
C VAL A 124 -11.66 1.63 6.74
N LEU A 125 -12.48 1.44 5.71
CA LEU A 125 -13.79 2.08 5.64
C LEU A 125 -14.80 1.31 6.49
N PRO A 126 -15.81 1.98 7.08
CA PRO A 126 -16.92 1.27 7.70
C PRO A 126 -17.61 0.36 6.67
N GLU A 127 -18.44 -0.57 7.12
CA GLU A 127 -19.30 -1.36 6.23
C GLU A 127 -20.12 -0.43 5.33
N LEU A 128 -19.91 -0.55 4.01
CA LEU A 128 -20.56 0.26 2.99
C LEU A 128 -21.70 -0.53 2.37
N SER A 129 -22.93 -0.03 2.53
CA SER A 129 -24.08 -0.56 1.80
C SER A 129 -23.88 -0.39 0.30
N LEU A 130 -24.22 -1.41 -0.48
CA LEU A 130 -24.13 -1.37 -1.94
C LEU A 130 -25.36 -0.73 -2.61
N THR A 131 -26.29 -0.19 -1.83
CA THR A 131 -27.49 0.51 -2.33
C THR A 131 -27.21 1.94 -2.76
N GLU A 132 -26.16 2.56 -2.22
CA GLU A 132 -25.80 3.95 -2.47
C GLU A 132 -24.30 4.08 -2.75
N PRO A 133 -23.88 5.02 -3.60
CA PRO A 133 -22.46 5.26 -3.82
C PRO A 133 -21.80 5.86 -2.57
N ALA A 134 -20.57 5.46 -2.31
CA ALA A 134 -19.72 6.04 -1.28
C ALA A 134 -18.62 6.90 -1.91
N ASP A 135 -18.34 8.05 -1.31
CA ASP A 135 -17.23 8.95 -1.68
C ASP A 135 -16.57 9.46 -0.40
N VAL A 136 -15.43 8.87 -0.07
CA VAL A 136 -14.77 9.05 1.22
C VAL A 136 -13.39 9.67 1.02
N ARG A 137 -13.13 10.77 1.72
CA ARG A 137 -11.79 11.35 1.85
C ARG A 137 -11.17 10.99 3.19
N ARG A 138 -9.87 10.70 3.18
CA ARG A 138 -9.06 10.39 4.36
C ARG A 138 -7.72 11.08 4.26
N THR A 139 -7.28 11.68 5.36
CA THR A 139 -5.93 12.21 5.50
C THR A 139 -5.15 11.23 6.36
N VAL A 140 -4.02 10.75 5.83
CA VAL A 140 -3.01 10.03 6.62
C VAL A 140 -2.04 11.06 7.18
N PRO A 141 -1.82 11.07 8.51
CA PRO A 141 -0.99 12.08 9.13
C PRO A 141 0.46 11.96 8.67
N GLY A 142 1.09 13.12 8.47
CA GLY A 142 2.54 13.22 8.46
C GLY A 142 3.10 13.23 9.88
N GLY A 143 4.38 13.56 10.04
CA GLY A 143 4.98 13.72 11.35
C GLY A 143 6.48 13.92 11.30
N GLU A 144 7.02 14.33 12.44
CA GLU A 144 8.46 14.38 12.69
C GLU A 144 8.76 13.71 14.04
N ASP A 145 9.65 12.72 14.03
CA ASP A 145 10.13 12.00 15.20
C ASP A 145 11.64 12.23 15.33
N VAL A 146 12.11 12.62 16.53
CA VAL A 146 13.53 12.95 16.78
C VAL A 146 14.11 12.04 17.85
N GLU A 147 15.20 11.36 17.51
CA GLU A 147 15.98 10.48 18.40
C GLU A 147 17.36 11.10 18.64
N GLN A 148 17.71 11.38 19.90
CA GLN A 148 19.01 11.97 20.25
C GLN A 148 20.10 10.90 20.28
N LEU A 149 21.26 11.21 19.70
CA LEU A 149 22.43 10.32 19.67
C LEU A 149 23.47 10.76 20.69
N THR A 150 23.93 9.81 21.50
CA THR A 150 24.96 10.02 22.51
C THR A 150 26.14 9.08 22.29
N GLY A 151 27.35 9.62 22.44
CA GLY A 151 28.60 8.87 22.39
C GLY A 151 28.78 7.96 23.62
N ALA A 152 29.81 7.11 23.57
CA ALA A 152 30.10 6.15 24.66
C ALA A 152 30.47 6.84 25.99
N ASP A 153 30.92 8.09 25.92
CA ASP A 153 31.21 8.98 27.05
C ASP A 153 29.97 9.76 27.55
N GLY A 154 28.80 9.52 26.96
CA GLY A 154 27.57 10.26 27.24
C GLY A 154 27.49 11.64 26.58
N ALA A 155 28.50 12.04 25.79
CA ALA A 155 28.47 13.33 25.09
C ALA A 155 27.46 13.31 23.93
N PRO A 156 26.71 14.39 23.68
CA PRO A 156 25.84 14.50 22.51
C PRO A 156 26.63 14.38 21.21
N ALA A 157 26.23 13.48 20.31
CA ALA A 157 26.89 13.23 19.03
C ALA A 157 26.08 13.76 17.82
N GLY A 158 24.76 13.88 17.98
CA GLY A 158 23.85 14.26 16.91
C GLY A 158 22.43 13.79 17.19
N ARG A 159 21.64 13.62 16.13
CA ARG A 159 20.28 13.08 16.21
C ARG A 159 19.87 12.36 14.92
N ILE A 160 18.90 11.49 15.00
CA ILE A 160 18.16 10.96 13.86
C ILE A 160 16.81 11.68 13.81
N VAL A 161 16.45 12.22 12.65
CA VAL A 161 15.14 12.83 12.42
C VAL A 161 14.40 12.03 11.36
N ARG A 162 13.20 11.57 11.70
CA ARG A 162 12.32 10.84 10.79
C ARG A 162 11.15 11.73 10.41
N ARG A 163 10.93 11.95 9.11
CA ARG A 163 9.89 12.85 8.60
C ARG A 163 8.98 12.17 7.59
N ARG A 164 7.67 12.30 7.79
CA ARG A 164 6.61 11.86 6.86
C ARG A 164 5.80 13.05 6.39
N LEU A 165 5.49 13.13 5.11
CA LEU A 165 4.51 14.10 4.58
C LEU A 165 3.10 13.55 4.80
N PRO A 166 2.10 14.39 5.11
CA PRO A 166 0.71 13.95 5.12
C PRO A 166 0.27 13.55 3.70
N LEU A 167 -0.64 12.57 3.62
CA LEU A 167 -1.21 12.10 2.37
C LEU A 167 -2.72 12.27 2.40
N ASP A 168 -3.30 12.75 1.31
CA ASP A 168 -4.74 12.88 1.15
C ASP A 168 -5.23 11.87 0.12
N VAL A 169 -6.21 11.05 0.53
CA VAL A 169 -6.67 9.90 -0.23
C VAL A 169 -8.18 9.97 -0.39
N ARG A 170 -8.66 9.75 -1.62
CA ARG A 170 -10.09 9.62 -1.92
C ARG A 170 -10.42 8.23 -2.43
N ILE A 171 -11.41 7.61 -1.81
CA ILE A 171 -11.90 6.28 -2.14
C ILE A 171 -13.36 6.43 -2.57
N ARG A 172 -13.71 5.94 -3.76
CA ARG A 172 -15.09 5.91 -4.23
C ARG A 172 -15.50 4.49 -4.55
N LEU A 173 -16.73 4.15 -4.18
CA LEU A 173 -17.39 2.89 -4.47
C LEU A 173 -18.77 3.17 -5.04
N ALA A 174 -19.12 2.50 -6.13
CA ALA A 174 -20.47 2.43 -6.64
C ALA A 174 -20.80 1.00 -7.04
N ALA A 175 -22.07 0.61 -6.93
CA ALA A 175 -22.57 -0.67 -7.41
C ALA A 175 -23.65 -0.44 -8.46
N THR A 176 -23.66 -1.26 -9.50
CA THR A 176 -24.71 -1.29 -10.52
C THR A 176 -25.16 -2.72 -10.75
N ASP A 177 -26.46 -2.93 -10.94
CA ASP A 177 -26.99 -4.22 -11.39
C ASP A 177 -26.40 -4.61 -12.76
N ASP A 178 -26.10 -5.89 -12.92
CA ASP A 178 -25.46 -6.45 -14.11
C ASP A 178 -25.78 -7.95 -14.26
N ASP A 179 -26.82 -8.28 -15.02
CA ASP A 179 -27.30 -9.66 -15.22
C ASP A 179 -27.58 -10.42 -13.91
N GLY A 180 -28.18 -9.74 -12.92
CA GLY A 180 -28.50 -10.33 -11.60
C GLY A 180 -27.31 -10.39 -10.63
N LEU A 181 -26.16 -9.84 -11.02
CA LEU A 181 -25.02 -9.58 -10.16
C LEU A 181 -24.91 -8.08 -9.85
N LEU A 182 -24.13 -7.73 -8.82
CA LEU A 182 -23.72 -6.36 -8.58
C LEU A 182 -22.30 -6.17 -9.13
N ARG A 183 -22.14 -5.26 -10.08
CA ARG A 183 -20.82 -4.80 -10.53
C ARG A 183 -20.36 -3.65 -9.66
N LEU A 184 -19.35 -3.91 -8.84
CA LEU A 184 -18.74 -2.91 -7.98
C LEU A 184 -17.65 -2.18 -8.75
N SER A 185 -17.67 -0.85 -8.71
CA SER A 185 -16.62 0.01 -9.26
C SER A 185 -15.93 0.73 -8.11
N LEU A 186 -14.65 0.43 -7.90
CA LEU A 186 -13.80 1.08 -6.90
C LEU A 186 -12.77 1.97 -7.58
N THR A 187 -12.57 3.17 -7.04
CA THR A 187 -11.45 4.04 -7.41
C THR A 187 -10.74 4.54 -6.16
N VAL A 188 -9.41 4.57 -6.20
CA VAL A 188 -8.56 5.20 -5.19
C VAL A 188 -7.72 6.26 -5.86
N ALA A 189 -7.71 7.47 -5.34
CA ALA A 189 -6.92 8.59 -5.85
C ALA A 189 -6.10 9.22 -4.74
N ASN A 190 -4.85 9.56 -5.05
CA ASN A 190 -4.04 10.51 -4.32
C ASN A 190 -4.52 11.93 -4.67
N GLU A 191 -4.99 12.67 -3.67
CA GLU A 191 -5.44 14.06 -3.79
C GLU A 191 -4.43 15.04 -3.15
N HIS A 192 -3.14 14.70 -3.10
CA HIS A 192 -2.10 15.58 -2.54
C HIS A 192 -2.18 16.99 -3.14
N PRO A 193 -2.30 18.04 -2.29
CA PRO A 193 -2.62 19.39 -2.75
C PRO A 193 -1.42 20.16 -3.33
N GLY A 194 -0.20 19.69 -3.09
CA GLY A 194 1.03 20.35 -3.53
C GLY A 194 1.43 20.04 -4.97
N THR A 195 2.42 20.78 -5.45
CA THR A 195 3.06 20.60 -6.76
C THR A 195 4.52 20.20 -6.53
N PRO A 196 4.83 18.90 -6.33
CA PRO A 196 6.21 18.46 -6.16
C PRO A 196 7.11 18.91 -7.31
N GLY A 197 8.26 19.47 -6.94
CA GLY A 197 9.27 20.01 -7.86
C GLY A 197 10.41 19.05 -8.15
N SER A 198 10.49 17.93 -7.45
CA SER A 198 11.48 16.88 -7.67
C SER A 198 10.89 15.48 -7.59
N LYS A 199 11.62 14.49 -8.12
CA LYS A 199 11.26 13.07 -8.00
C LYS A 199 11.13 12.63 -6.54
N ASP A 200 12.04 13.09 -5.68
CA ASP A 200 12.04 12.75 -4.25
C ASP A 200 10.85 13.38 -3.53
N GLU A 201 10.44 14.59 -3.89
CA GLU A 201 9.21 15.18 -3.37
C GLU A 201 7.97 14.43 -3.86
N ALA A 202 7.95 14.02 -5.13
CA ALA A 202 6.82 13.30 -5.71
C ALA A 202 6.61 11.93 -5.03
N ILE A 203 7.68 11.15 -4.84
CA ILE A 203 7.57 9.84 -4.19
C ILE A 203 7.18 9.98 -2.71
N ARG A 204 7.65 11.01 -2.01
CA ARG A 204 7.33 11.27 -0.60
C ARG A 204 5.88 11.68 -0.36
N SER A 205 5.20 12.18 -1.38
CA SER A 205 3.76 12.48 -1.35
C SER A 205 2.92 11.47 -2.15
N SER A 206 3.47 10.29 -2.47
CA SER A 206 2.77 9.20 -3.15
C SER A 206 2.27 8.14 -2.16
N LEU A 207 1.25 7.37 -2.56
CA LEU A 207 0.92 6.08 -1.93
C LEU A 207 1.74 5.01 -2.66
N ILE A 208 2.58 4.26 -1.95
CA ILE A 208 3.46 3.25 -2.57
C ILE A 208 2.87 1.85 -2.38
N GLY A 209 2.83 1.04 -3.44
CA GLY A 209 2.31 -0.33 -3.34
C GLY A 209 0.82 -0.39 -3.00
N ALA A 210 0.04 0.60 -3.43
CA ALA A 210 -1.39 0.68 -3.12
C ALA A 210 -2.16 -0.53 -3.65
N HIS A 211 -2.92 -1.17 -2.76
CA HIS A 211 -3.76 -2.32 -3.06
C HIS A 211 -4.99 -2.34 -2.16
N LEU A 212 -5.97 -3.15 -2.54
CA LEU A 212 -7.29 -3.19 -1.90
C LEU A 212 -7.60 -4.59 -1.39
N ILE A 213 -8.20 -4.69 -0.20
CA ILE A 213 -8.87 -5.91 0.26
C ILE A 213 -10.33 -5.58 0.49
N LEU A 214 -11.23 -6.28 -0.20
CA LEU A 214 -12.67 -6.11 -0.06
C LEU A 214 -13.23 -7.37 0.57
N ARG A 215 -14.03 -7.19 1.62
CA ARG A 215 -14.80 -8.27 2.24
C ARG A 215 -16.28 -8.05 2.01
N ALA A 216 -16.97 -9.06 1.50
CA ALA A 216 -18.40 -9.04 1.27
C ALA A 216 -19.20 -9.40 2.52
N HIS A 217 -20.36 -8.77 2.66
CA HIS A 217 -21.38 -9.08 3.66
C HIS A 217 -22.72 -9.26 2.94
N GLY A 218 -23.36 -10.41 3.11
CA GLY A 218 -24.63 -10.70 2.41
C GLY A 218 -24.48 -11.00 0.91
N GLY A 219 -23.32 -11.49 0.48
CA GLY A 219 -23.05 -11.90 -0.89
C GLY A 219 -21.68 -12.57 -1.03
N GLU A 220 -21.41 -13.09 -2.21
CA GLU A 220 -20.14 -13.73 -2.58
C GLU A 220 -19.59 -13.10 -3.86
N PHE A 221 -18.29 -12.83 -3.91
CA PHE A 221 -17.63 -12.36 -5.11
C PHE A 221 -17.59 -13.45 -6.18
N VAL A 222 -17.55 -13.01 -7.43
CA VAL A 222 -17.43 -13.90 -8.58
C VAL A 222 -16.04 -13.74 -9.19
N SER A 223 -15.38 -14.87 -9.45
CA SER A 223 -14.11 -14.88 -10.18
C SER A 223 -14.26 -14.17 -11.53
N LEU A 224 -13.32 -13.27 -11.83
CA LEU A 224 -13.21 -12.68 -13.16
C LEU A 224 -12.27 -13.48 -14.08
N LEU A 225 -11.43 -14.35 -13.50
CA LEU A 225 -10.50 -15.18 -14.26
C LEU A 225 -11.20 -16.44 -14.79
N GLU A 226 -11.97 -17.09 -13.93
CA GLU A 226 -12.72 -18.31 -14.23
C GLU A 226 -14.20 -18.08 -13.87
N PRO A 227 -14.90 -17.15 -14.54
CA PRO A 227 -16.28 -16.86 -14.21
C PRO A 227 -17.18 -18.07 -14.53
N PRO A 228 -18.19 -18.37 -13.68
CA PRO A 228 -19.22 -19.33 -14.02
C PRO A 228 -20.03 -18.86 -15.23
N GLU A 229 -20.65 -19.79 -15.96
CA GLU A 229 -21.31 -19.52 -17.25
C GLU A 229 -22.31 -18.35 -17.19
N HIS A 230 -23.12 -18.28 -16.13
CA HIS A 230 -24.12 -17.22 -15.93
C HIS A 230 -23.49 -15.83 -15.72
N ALA A 231 -22.24 -15.76 -15.25
CA ALA A 231 -21.54 -14.51 -14.95
C ALA A 231 -20.55 -14.10 -16.05
N ALA A 232 -20.26 -14.97 -17.02
CA ALA A 232 -19.23 -14.75 -18.02
C ALA A 232 -19.42 -13.44 -18.81
N ALA A 233 -20.66 -13.10 -19.16
CA ALA A 233 -20.99 -11.87 -19.86
C ALA A 233 -20.72 -10.61 -19.01
N ALA A 234 -21.11 -10.64 -17.73
CA ALA A 234 -20.85 -9.57 -16.77
C ALA A 234 -19.34 -9.42 -16.50
N ALA A 235 -18.62 -10.53 -16.36
CA ALA A 235 -17.18 -10.53 -16.11
C ALA A 235 -16.42 -9.89 -17.28
N ALA A 236 -16.80 -10.21 -18.53
CA ALA A 236 -16.22 -9.62 -19.73
C ALA A 236 -16.46 -8.09 -19.86
N ARG A 237 -17.47 -7.54 -19.16
CA ARG A 237 -17.74 -6.10 -19.10
C ARG A 237 -16.94 -5.37 -18.04
N CYS A 238 -16.34 -6.08 -17.08
CA CYS A 238 -15.50 -5.46 -16.06
C CYS A 238 -14.23 -4.85 -16.66
N ARG A 239 -13.77 -3.76 -16.06
CA ARG A 239 -12.56 -3.03 -16.46
C ARG A 239 -11.66 -2.80 -15.27
N GLN A 240 -10.37 -2.95 -15.51
CA GLN A 240 -9.31 -2.79 -14.53
C GLN A 240 -8.34 -1.72 -15.02
N ARG A 241 -7.85 -0.88 -14.12
CA ARG A 241 -6.81 0.10 -14.39
C ARG A 241 -5.87 0.17 -13.20
N ARG A 242 -4.67 -0.40 -13.39
CA ARG A 242 -3.61 -0.45 -12.36
C ARG A 242 -4.01 -1.20 -11.08
N CYS A 243 -5.11 -1.93 -11.10
CA CYS A 243 -5.62 -2.72 -9.99
C CYS A 243 -6.49 -3.87 -10.53
N TRP A 244 -6.08 -5.11 -10.31
CA TRP A 244 -6.69 -6.34 -10.81
C TRP A 244 -7.27 -7.14 -9.63
N PRO A 245 -8.59 -7.36 -9.58
CA PRO A 245 -9.22 -8.11 -8.51
C PRO A 245 -9.12 -9.60 -8.74
N VAL A 246 -8.73 -10.33 -7.70
CA VAL A 246 -8.75 -11.80 -7.62
C VAL A 246 -9.46 -12.22 -6.35
N LEU A 247 -10.11 -13.38 -6.36
CA LEU A 247 -10.61 -14.00 -5.13
C LEU A 247 -9.43 -14.27 -4.20
N ALA A 248 -9.63 -14.05 -2.91
CA ALA A 248 -8.62 -14.25 -1.88
C ALA A 248 -9.18 -14.98 -0.66
N GLY A 249 -8.29 -15.49 0.17
CA GLY A 249 -8.62 -16.34 1.31
C GLY A 249 -8.52 -17.82 0.96
N ALA A 250 -9.09 -18.67 1.81
CA ALA A 250 -9.00 -20.12 1.71
C ALA A 250 -9.50 -20.59 0.33
N LYS A 251 -8.85 -21.57 -0.27
CA LYS A 251 -9.24 -22.07 -1.59
C LYS A 251 -10.73 -22.45 -1.62
N GLY A 252 -11.47 -21.83 -2.55
CA GLY A 252 -12.93 -22.00 -2.68
C GLY A 252 -13.78 -21.04 -1.85
N SER A 253 -13.19 -20.14 -1.06
CA SER A 253 -13.91 -19.00 -0.47
C SER A 253 -14.21 -17.94 -1.53
N ALA A 254 -15.29 -17.20 -1.33
CA ALA A 254 -15.68 -16.13 -2.23
C ALA A 254 -16.10 -14.86 -1.47
N ASP A 255 -15.82 -14.78 -0.17
CA ASP A 255 -16.19 -13.62 0.65
C ASP A 255 -15.17 -12.46 0.56
N THR A 256 -14.00 -12.69 -0.05
CA THR A 256 -12.91 -11.72 -0.10
C THR A 256 -12.31 -11.58 -1.50
N VAL A 257 -12.00 -10.35 -1.88
CA VAL A 257 -11.24 -10.00 -3.10
C VAL A 257 -10.01 -9.19 -2.74
N LEU A 258 -8.87 -9.54 -3.33
CA LEU A 258 -7.64 -8.75 -3.33
C LEU A 258 -7.53 -8.01 -4.67
N GLY A 259 -7.54 -6.68 -4.63
CA GLY A 259 -7.21 -5.82 -5.76
C GLY A 259 -5.72 -5.50 -5.77
N ALA A 260 -4.94 -6.22 -6.57
CA ALA A 260 -3.49 -6.06 -6.63
C ALA A 260 -3.05 -5.17 -7.81
N PRO A 261 -1.94 -4.42 -7.72
CA PRO A 261 -1.38 -3.66 -8.83
C PRO A 261 -0.57 -4.52 -9.82
N ILE A 262 -0.63 -5.83 -9.65
CA ILE A 262 -0.07 -6.87 -10.52
C ILE A 262 -1.15 -7.91 -10.80
N ILE A 263 -0.99 -8.68 -11.88
CA ILE A 263 -1.93 -9.73 -12.23
C ILE A 263 -1.60 -10.97 -11.41
N LEU A 264 -2.58 -11.47 -10.65
CA LEU A 264 -2.50 -12.69 -9.87
C LEU A 264 -3.57 -13.69 -10.36
N TYR A 265 -3.47 -14.92 -9.90
CA TYR A 265 -4.56 -15.90 -9.99
C TYR A 265 -5.44 -15.82 -8.74
N ASP A 266 -6.66 -16.36 -8.82
CA ASP A 266 -7.52 -16.52 -7.65
C ASP A 266 -6.87 -17.42 -6.60
N HIS A 267 -7.12 -17.09 -5.33
CA HIS A 267 -6.49 -17.69 -4.17
C HIS A 267 -4.96 -17.68 -4.25
N PRO A 268 -4.34 -16.49 -4.41
CA PRO A 268 -2.89 -16.39 -4.43
C PRO A 268 -2.33 -16.83 -3.07
N GLU A 269 -1.21 -17.56 -3.11
CA GLU A 269 -0.50 -18.05 -1.93
C GLU A 269 0.94 -17.55 -1.96
N VAL A 270 1.49 -17.17 -0.80
CA VAL A 270 2.92 -16.90 -0.68
C VAL A 270 3.66 -18.23 -0.69
N ALA A 271 4.65 -18.39 -1.57
CA ALA A 271 5.44 -19.61 -1.64
C ALA A 271 6.15 -19.88 -0.29
N GLU A 272 6.16 -21.14 0.17
CA GLU A 272 6.76 -21.58 1.45
C GLU A 272 8.25 -21.28 1.61
N GLN A 273 8.93 -20.82 0.55
CA GLN A 273 10.35 -20.45 0.54
C GLN A 273 10.57 -18.96 0.87
N SER A 274 9.51 -18.20 1.14
CA SER A 274 9.54 -16.78 1.51
C SER A 274 9.11 -16.45 2.96
N PRO A 275 9.25 -17.32 3.99
CA PRO A 275 8.74 -17.04 5.33
C PRO A 275 9.65 -16.11 6.15
N GLY A 276 10.81 -15.74 5.61
CA GLY A 276 11.60 -14.68 6.23
C GLY A 276 10.87 -13.36 6.06
N ALA A 277 10.38 -12.79 7.16
CA ALA A 277 10.46 -11.35 7.30
C ALA A 277 11.90 -11.00 6.92
N LEU A 278 12.11 -10.31 5.79
CA LEU A 278 13.44 -9.87 5.31
C LEU A 278 14.03 -8.77 6.23
N PHE A 279 13.68 -8.84 7.52
CA PHE A 279 13.78 -7.82 8.54
C PHE A 279 14.36 -8.42 9.82
N ASP A 280 15.47 -9.17 9.70
CA ASP A 280 16.44 -9.21 10.80
C ASP A 280 17.78 -9.70 10.27
N SER A 281 18.76 -8.79 10.18
CA SER A 281 20.20 -9.09 10.17
C SER A 281 20.97 -7.77 10.14
N THR A 282 21.15 -7.15 11.31
CA THR A 282 22.29 -6.25 11.54
C THR A 282 23.62 -7.04 11.65
N GLU A 283 23.90 -7.94 10.71
CA GLU A 283 25.19 -8.59 10.47
C GLU A 283 25.30 -8.71 8.93
N ILE A 284 26.28 -8.11 8.25
CA ILE A 284 27.75 -8.26 8.35
C ILE A 284 28.43 -6.92 8.05
#